data_AF-A0A5N8HB90-F1
#
_entry.id   AF-A0A5N8HB90-F1
#
_cell.length_a   1.000
_cell.length_b   1.000
_cell.length_c   1.000
_cell.angle_alpha   90.00
_cell.angle_beta   90.00
_cell.angle_gamma   90.00
#
_symmetry.space_group_name_H-M   'P 1'
#
loop_
_entity.id
_entity.type
_entity.pdbx_description
1 polymer ?
#
loop_
_entity_poly.entity_id
_entity_poly.type
_entity_poly.pdbx_seq_one_letter_code
_entity_poly.pdbx_strand_id
1 'polypeptide(L)' 'TQQEILRRFVPLLKPDGLLFAGHSENFSHLERRFTLRGQTVYALSKD' A
#
# COMPACT_ATOMS: atom_id res chain seq x y z
N THR A 1 7.99 12.65 0.14
CA THR A 1 6.66 12.66 -0.51
C THR A 1 5.85 11.49 0.02
N GLN A 2 4.54 11.37 -0.29
CA GLN A 2 3.73 10.20 0.12
C GLN A 2 4.33 8.88 -0.38
N GLN A 3 4.87 8.87 -1.60
CA GLN A 3 5.57 7.71 -2.16
C GLN A 3 6.72 7.25 -1.25
N GLU A 4 7.59 8.16 -0.79
CA GLU A 4 8.71 7.81 0.11
C GLU A 4 8.26 7.23 1.45
N ILE A 5 7.11 7.67 1.96
CA ILE A 5 6.52 7.10 3.19
C ILE A 5 6.05 5.67 2.92
N LEU A 6 5.34 5.44 1.81
CA LEU A 6 4.89 4.10 1.41
C LEU A 6 6.08 3.14 1.23
N ARG A 7 7.21 3.61 0.66
CA ARG A 7 8.43 2.80 0.54
C ARG A 7 8.97 2.32 1.88
N ARG A 8 8.88 3.15 2.92
CA ARG A 8 9.31 2.82 4.29
C ARG A 8 8.37 1.83 4.97
N PHE A 9 7.09 1.79 4.57
CA PHE A 9 6.13 0.81 5.09
C PHE A 9 6.30 -0.59 4.51
N VAL A 10 6.76 -0.73 3.27
CA VAL A 10 6.95 -2.05 2.63
C VAL A 10 7.70 -3.06 3.50
N PRO A 11 8.90 -2.76 4.05
CA PRO A 11 9.62 -3.73 4.88
C PRO A 11 9.02 -3.94 6.28
N LEU A 12 8.06 -3.10 6.69
CA LEU A 12 7.41 -3.17 8.00
C LEU A 12 6.11 -3.99 7.96
N LEU A 13 5.56 -4.24 6.78
CA LEU A 13 4.37 -5.08 6.62
C LEU A 13 4.74 -6.56 6.67
N LYS A 14 3.90 -7.35 7.35
CA LYS A 14 3.94 -8.81 7.28
C LYS A 14 3.52 -9.29 5.88
N PRO A 15 3.88 -10.52 5.47
CA PRO A 15 3.58 -11.08 4.14
C PRO A 15 2.10 -11.05 3.70
N ASP A 16 1.15 -10.99 4.64
CA ASP A 16 -0.29 -10.82 4.35
C ASP A 16 -0.89 -9.62 5.13
N GLY A 17 -0.05 -8.64 5.46
CA GLY A 17 -0.49 -7.41 6.12
C GLY A 17 -1.35 -6.54 5.21
N LEU A 18 -2.24 -5.76 5.84
CA LEU A 18 -3.10 -4.80 5.16
C LEU A 18 -2.70 -3.38 5.53
N LEU A 19 -2.73 -2.49 4.54
CA LEU A 19 -2.56 -1.06 4.70
C LEU A 19 -3.90 -0.38 4.40
N PHE A 20 -4.45 0.31 5.39
CA PHE A 20 -5.70 1.08 5.26
C PHE A 20 -5.35 2.53 4.97
N ALA A 21 -5.93 3.09 3.91
CA ALA A 21 -5.78 4.48 3.52
C ALA A 21 -7.10 5.25 3.68
N GLY A 22 -7.03 6.57 3.74
CA GLY A 22 -8.20 7.44 3.73
C GLY A 22 -8.95 7.40 2.40
N HIS A 23 -10.21 7.83 2.40
CA HIS A 23 -11.10 7.77 1.22
C HIS A 23 -10.57 8.48 -0.03
N SER A 24 -9.73 9.50 0.13
CA SER A 24 -9.14 10.27 -0.97
C SER A 24 -7.75 9.80 -1.38
N GLU A 25 -7.23 8.73 -0.76
CA GLU A 25 -5.87 8.24 -0.99
C GLU A 25 -5.84 7.06 -1.96
N ASN A 26 -5.28 7.30 -3.16
CA ASN A 26 -5.03 6.26 -4.16
C ASN A 26 -3.53 5.97 -4.29
N PHE A 27 -3.11 4.79 -3.86
CA PHE A 27 -1.70 4.38 -3.85
C PHE A 27 -1.28 3.54 -5.06
N SER A 28 -2.24 3.06 -5.87
CA SER A 28 -1.96 2.18 -7.01
C SER A 28 -1.02 2.82 -8.04
N HIS A 29 -1.03 4.15 -8.17
CA HIS A 29 -0.13 4.88 -9.06
C HIS A 29 1.19 5.31 -8.38
N LEU A 30 1.21 5.37 -7.05
CA LEU A 30 2.35 5.89 -6.28
C LEU A 30 3.36 4.79 -5.95
N GLU A 31 2.92 3.55 -5.70
CA GLU A 31 3.81 2.45 -5.33
C GLU A 31 3.27 1.11 -5.83
N ARG A 32 3.94 0.51 -6.82
CA ARG A 32 3.51 -0.74 -7.48
C ARG A 32 3.56 -1.96 -6.56
N ARG A 33 4.29 -1.86 -5.44
CA ARG A 33 4.35 -2.91 -4.42
C ARG A 33 3.06 -3.02 -3.59
N PHE A 34 2.10 -2.12 -3.75
CA PHE A 34 0.79 -2.22 -3.12
C PHE A 34 -0.31 -2.49 -4.17
N THR A 35 -1.11 -3.53 -3.92
CA THR A 35 -2.29 -3.87 -4.73
C THR A 35 -3.56 -3.56 -3.95
N LEU A 36 -4.53 -2.89 -4.59
CA LEU A 36 -5.84 -2.59 -4.00
C LEU A 36 -6.65 -3.88 -3.82
N ARG A 37 -7.17 -4.09 -2.60
CA ARG A 37 -8.05 -5.22 -2.24
C ARG A 37 -9.52 -4.82 -2.08
N GLY A 38 -9.81 -3.51 -2.06
CA GLY A 38 -11.15 -2.93 -1.95
C GLY A 38 -11.18 -1.81 -0.91
N GLN A 39 -12.13 -0.86 -1.01
CA GLN A 39 -12.37 0.20 -0.01
C GLN A 39 -11.09 0.84 0.58
N THR A 40 -10.17 1.32 -0.28
CA THR A 40 -8.88 1.92 0.13
C THR A 40 -8.01 1.04 1.04
N VAL A 41 -8.19 -0.28 0.97
CA VAL A 41 -7.36 -1.29 1.61
C VAL A 41 -6.39 -1.88 0.59
N TYR A 42 -5.10 -1.89 0.93
CA TYR A 42 -4.03 -2.38 0.08
C TYR A 42 -3.27 -3.53 0.76
N ALA A 43 -2.75 -4.45 -0.04
CA ALA A 43 -1.84 -5.50 0.41
C ALA A 43 -0.52 -5.41 -0.37
N LEU A 44 0.55 -5.99 0.16
CA LEU A 44 1.78 -6.17 -0.62
C LEU A 44 1.48 -7.05 -1.84
N SER A 45 1.95 -6.61 -3.01
CA SER A 45 1.92 -7.40 -4.23
C SER A 45 2.77 -8.66 -4.01
N LYS A 46 2.19 -9.83 -4.25
CA LYS A 46 2.94 -11.09 -4.34
C LYS A 46 3.53 -11.10 -5.76
N ASP A 47 4.84 -10.92 -5.88
CA ASP A 47 5.56 -11.16 -7.13
C ASP A 47 5.45 -12.64 -7.52
#